data_AF-A0A146FSF2-F1
#
_entry.id   AF-A0A146FSF2-F1
#
_cell.length_a   1.000
_cell.length_b   1.000
_cell.length_c   1.000
_cell.angle_alpha   90.00
_cell.angle_beta   90.00
_cell.angle_gamma   90.00
#
_symmetry.space_group_name_H-M   'P 1'
#
loop_
_entity.id
_entity.type
_entity.pdbx_description
1 polymer ?
#
loop_
_entity_poly.entity_id
_entity_poly.type
_entity_poly.pdbx_seq_one_letter_code
_entity_poly.pdbx_strand_id
1 'polypeptide(L)'
;MEQNEEVNLEERLKSALWLSVGKIVDEETIKLGVNATPQFIGALTEMVWAQIGRFNVHAGRSTVNVADVMLLARRNEGLESILRAFVEQQREEEA
;
A
#
# COMPACT_ATOMS: atom_id res chain seq x y z
N MET A 1 -1.37 10.68 -27.83
CA MET A 1 0.00 10.50 -27.29
C MET A 1 -0.06 10.42 -25.78
N GLU A 2 -0.67 11.41 -25.10
CA GLU A 2 -0.90 11.40 -23.64
C GLU A 2 -1.57 10.11 -23.09
N GLN A 3 -2.61 9.61 -23.74
CA GLN A 3 -3.31 8.40 -23.29
C GLN A 3 -2.43 7.12 -23.33
N ASN A 4 -1.46 7.04 -24.25
CA ASN A 4 -0.52 5.92 -24.29
C ASN A 4 0.54 6.04 -23.19
N GLU A 5 0.88 7.26 -22.78
CA GLU A 5 1.85 7.52 -21.70
C GLU A 5 1.25 7.17 -20.34
N GLU A 6 -0.03 7.49 -20.10
CA GLU A 6 -0.75 7.07 -18.90
C GLU A 6 -0.86 5.55 -18.77
N VAL A 7 -1.22 4.86 -19.86
CA VAL A 7 -1.26 3.39 -19.89
C VAL A 7 0.12 2.78 -19.61
N ASN A 8 1.18 3.35 -20.21
CA ASN A 8 2.54 2.88 -19.97
C ASN A 8 2.98 3.09 -18.50
N LEU A 9 2.59 4.23 -17.91
CA LEU A 9 2.87 4.50 -16.50
C LEU A 9 2.13 3.54 -15.58
N GLU A 10 0.83 3.30 -15.83
CA GLU A 10 0.03 2.35 -15.08
C GLU A 10 0.65 0.93 -15.12
N GLU A 11 1.01 0.44 -16.30
CA GLU A 11 1.65 -0.88 -16.46
C GLU A 11 2.96 -0.98 -15.68
N ARG A 12 3.78 0.08 -15.70
CA ARG A 12 5.04 0.13 -14.95
C ARG A 12 4.81 0.12 -13.44
N LEU A 13 3.83 0.90 -12.96
CA LEU A 13 3.48 0.94 -11.54
C LEU A 13 2.89 -0.38 -11.05
N LYS A 14 2.00 -1.00 -11.83
CA LYS A 14 1.46 -2.34 -11.51
C LYS A 14 2.55 -3.41 -11.50
N SER A 15 3.50 -3.35 -12.43
CA SER A 15 4.64 -4.27 -12.46
C SER A 15 5.52 -4.13 -11.23
N ALA A 16 5.79 -2.89 -10.79
CA ALA A 16 6.53 -2.63 -9.56
C ALA A 16 5.77 -3.11 -8.31
N LEU A 17 4.44 -2.91 -8.29
CA LEU A 17 3.58 -3.40 -7.21
C LEU A 17 3.60 -4.92 -7.13
N TRP A 18 3.46 -5.61 -8.27
CA TRP A 18 3.50 -7.08 -8.35
C TRP A 18 4.80 -7.63 -7.76
N LEU A 19 5.95 -7.03 -8.11
CA LEU A 19 7.25 -7.41 -7.55
C LEU A 19 7.29 -7.24 -6.03
N SER A 20 6.77 -6.11 -5.51
CA SER A 20 6.76 -5.83 -4.08
C SER A 20 5.84 -6.79 -3.31
N VAL A 21 4.63 -7.01 -3.83
CA VAL A 21 3.65 -7.96 -3.27
C VAL A 21 4.22 -9.38 -3.27
N GLY A 22 4.87 -9.80 -4.37
CA GLY A 22 5.52 -11.10 -4.46
C GLY A 22 6.54 -11.32 -3.33
N LYS A 23 7.43 -10.35 -3.08
CA LYS A 23 8.41 -10.44 -1.99
C LYS A 23 7.75 -10.59 -0.61
N ILE A 24 6.72 -9.80 -0.32
CA ILE A 24 5.99 -9.87 0.96
C ILE A 24 5.32 -11.25 1.10
N VAL A 25 4.70 -11.74 0.03
CA VAL A 25 4.07 -13.07 0.04
C VAL A 25 5.10 -14.17 0.23
N ASP A 26 6.25 -14.11 -0.43
CA ASP A 26 7.35 -15.08 -0.27
C ASP A 26 7.83 -15.12 1.19
N GLU A 27 8.06 -13.95 1.81
CA GLU A 27 8.46 -13.86 3.22
C GLU A 27 7.44 -14.47 4.19
N GLU A 28 6.15 -14.21 3.98
CA GLU A 28 5.08 -14.73 4.84
C GLU A 28 4.82 -16.23 4.62
N THR A 29 4.89 -16.69 3.37
CA THR A 29 4.68 -18.11 3.04
C THR A 29 5.79 -19.01 3.57
N ILE A 30 7.04 -18.52 3.64
CA ILE A 30 8.14 -19.19 4.34
C ILE A 30 7.81 -19.40 5.82
N LYS A 31 7.31 -18.36 6.51
CA LYS A 31 6.93 -18.44 7.93
C LYS A 31 5.79 -19.43 8.16
N LEU A 32 4.84 -19.49 7.23
CA LEU A 32 3.67 -20.36 7.30
C LEU A 32 3.94 -21.80 6.82
N GLY A 33 5.08 -22.07 6.18
CA GLY A 33 5.41 -23.39 5.63
C GLY A 33 4.52 -23.80 4.46
N VAL A 34 4.01 -22.83 3.70
CA VAL A 34 3.12 -23.06 2.53
C VAL A 34 3.71 -22.40 1.29
N ASN A 35 3.10 -22.64 0.13
CA ASN A 35 3.46 -21.96 -1.12
C ASN A 35 2.28 -21.11 -1.61
N ALA A 36 2.57 -19.95 -2.20
CA ALA A 36 1.58 -19.16 -2.92
C ALA A 36 1.63 -19.46 -4.43
N THR A 37 0.48 -19.47 -5.09
CA THR A 37 0.42 -19.61 -6.54
C THR A 37 0.65 -18.26 -7.23
N PRO A 38 1.15 -18.24 -8.48
CA PRO A 38 1.25 -17.01 -9.26
C PRO A 38 -0.10 -16.27 -9.41
N GLN A 39 -1.21 -17.04 -9.49
CA GLN A 39 -2.56 -16.49 -9.58
C GLN A 39 -2.98 -15.80 -8.28
N PHE A 40 -2.61 -16.34 -7.11
CA PHE A 40 -2.84 -15.69 -5.83
C PHE A 40 -2.10 -14.36 -5.74
N ILE A 41 -0.81 -14.33 -6.11
CA ILE A 41 0.01 -13.11 -6.12
C ILE A 41 -0.59 -12.07 -7.08
N GLY A 42 -1.02 -12.50 -8.28
CA GLY A 42 -1.67 -11.62 -9.26
C GLY A 42 -2.99 -11.04 -8.73
N ALA A 43 -3.85 -11.86 -8.14
CA ALA A 43 -5.12 -11.40 -7.57
C ALA A 43 -4.90 -10.43 -6.39
N LEU A 44 -3.92 -10.70 -5.52
CA LEU A 44 -3.56 -9.82 -4.41
C LEU A 44 -3.01 -8.48 -4.93
N THR A 45 -2.22 -8.50 -6.01
CA THR A 45 -1.71 -7.28 -6.65
C THR A 45 -2.85 -6.38 -7.14
N GLU A 46 -3.84 -6.94 -7.85
CA GLU A 46 -5.00 -6.16 -8.32
C GLU A 46 -5.86 -5.66 -7.15
N MET A 47 -5.99 -6.45 -6.08
CA MET A 47 -6.69 -6.02 -4.86
C MET A 47 -6.01 -4.81 -4.21
N VAL A 48 -4.68 -4.85 -4.06
CA VAL A 48 -3.90 -3.74 -3.50
C VAL A 48 -3.95 -2.52 -4.42
N TRP A 49 -3.85 -2.71 -5.73
CA TRP A 49 -4.00 -1.64 -6.72
C TRP A 49 -5.33 -0.90 -6.57
N ALA A 50 -6.42 -1.66 -6.52
CA ALA A 50 -7.76 -1.10 -6.33
C ALA A 50 -7.91 -0.34 -5.00
N GLN A 51 -7.20 -0.76 -3.94
CA GLN A 51 -7.23 -0.10 -2.65
C GLN A 51 -6.48 1.24 -2.66
N ILE A 52 -5.36 1.35 -3.40
CA ILE A 52 -4.61 2.60 -3.55
C ILE A 52 -5.48 3.67 -4.23
N GLY A 53 -6.25 3.29 -5.25
CA GLY A 53 -7.15 4.21 -5.96
C GLY A 53 -8.30 4.77 -5.13
N ARG A 54 -8.52 4.27 -3.91
CA ARG A 54 -9.60 4.74 -3.00
C ARG A 54 -9.17 5.87 -2.06
N PHE A 55 -7.92 6.34 -2.15
CA PHE A 55 -7.44 7.45 -1.34
C PHE A 55 -8.15 8.75 -1.74
N ASN A 56 -9.09 9.23 -0.93
CA ASN A 56 -9.88 10.42 -1.24
C ASN A 56 -9.61 11.52 -0.19
N VAL A 57 -9.03 12.64 -0.63
CA VAL A 57 -8.66 13.76 0.24
C VAL A 57 -9.87 14.67 0.39
N HIS A 58 -10.50 14.66 1.58
CA HIS A 58 -11.71 15.44 1.84
C HIS A 58 -11.44 16.75 2.60
N ALA A 59 -10.21 17.01 3.05
CA ALA A 59 -9.91 18.09 3.99
C ALA A 59 -9.80 19.49 3.36
N GLY A 60 -10.12 19.66 2.07
CA GLY A 60 -9.95 20.93 1.34
C GLY A 60 -8.49 21.40 1.20
N ARG A 61 -7.54 20.58 1.65
CA ARG A 61 -6.09 20.80 1.55
C ARG A 61 -5.57 20.11 0.29
N SER A 62 -4.60 20.73 -0.40
CA SER A 62 -3.91 20.13 -1.57
C SER A 62 -2.75 19.21 -1.19
N THR A 63 -2.30 19.25 0.07
CA THR A 63 -1.20 18.43 0.58
C THR A 63 -1.73 17.44 1.61
N VAL A 64 -1.45 16.15 1.38
CA VAL A 64 -1.76 15.04 2.30
C VAL A 64 -0.82 15.10 3.50
N ASN A 65 -1.35 14.93 4.71
CA ASN A 65 -0.55 14.83 5.93
C ASN A 65 -0.82 13.52 6.71
N VAL A 66 -0.09 13.32 7.80
CA VAL A 66 -0.21 12.11 8.64
C VAL A 66 -1.65 11.91 9.14
N ALA A 67 -2.37 12.97 9.49
CA ALA A 67 -3.74 12.85 9.99
C ALA A 67 -4.69 12.25 8.92
N ASP A 68 -4.46 12.56 7.64
CA ASP A 68 -5.25 12.01 6.53
C ASP A 68 -5.06 10.48 6.41
N VAL A 69 -3.83 9.99 6.62
CA VAL A 69 -3.51 8.56 6.63
C VAL A 69 -4.09 7.87 7.88
N MET A 70 -3.99 8.50 9.05
CA MET A 70 -4.56 7.96 10.28
C MET A 70 -6.08 7.77 10.20
N LEU A 71 -6.80 8.62 9.46
CA LEU A 71 -8.23 8.47 9.22
C LEU A 71 -8.60 7.19 8.46
N LEU A 72 -7.69 6.62 7.67
CA LEU A 72 -7.93 5.35 6.98
C LEU A 72 -7.93 4.16 7.95
N ALA A 73 -7.16 4.24 9.03
CA ALA A 73 -7.04 3.18 10.02
C ALA A 73 -8.12 3.22 11.12
N ARG A 74 -8.89 4.31 11.23
CA ARG A 74 -9.87 4.56 12.31
C ARG A 74 -10.91 3.46 12.59
N ARG A 75 -11.10 2.53 11.65
CA ARG A 75 -12.05 1.42 11.78
C ARG A 75 -11.41 0.14 12.31
N ASN A 76 -10.09 0.16 12.55
CA ASN A 76 -9.31 -0.96 13.05
C ASN A 76 -8.30 -0.43 14.07
N GLU A 77 -8.65 -0.57 15.36
CA GLU A 77 -7.84 -0.07 16.47
C GLU A 77 -6.42 -0.65 16.49
N GLY A 78 -6.26 -1.92 16.11
CA GLY A 78 -4.94 -2.56 16.03
C GLY A 78 -4.07 -1.95 14.93
N LEU A 79 -4.64 -1.73 13.74
CA LEU A 79 -3.94 -1.06 12.64
C LEU A 79 -3.60 0.39 13.02
N GLU A 80 -4.54 1.10 13.66
CA GLU A 80 -4.32 2.46 14.12
C GLU A 80 -3.16 2.53 15.11
N SER A 81 -3.10 1.61 16.09
CA SER A 81 -2.02 1.53 17.06
C SER A 81 -0.65 1.29 16.41
N ILE A 82 -0.57 0.38 15.45
CA ILE A 82 0.68 0.09 14.72
C ILE A 82 1.16 1.33 13.95
N LEU A 83 0.25 2.02 13.26
CA LEU A 83 0.60 3.23 12.51
C LEU A 83 1.01 4.39 13.41
N ARG A 84 0.41 4.53 14.60
CA ARG A 84 0.82 5.55 15.58
C ARG A 84 2.25 5.31 16.05
N ALA A 85 2.58 4.08 16.44
CA ALA A 85 3.93 3.72 16.85
C ALA A 85 4.96 3.98 15.74
N PHE A 86 4.61 3.66 14.49
CA PHE A 86 5.48 3.95 13.34
C PHE A 86 5.71 5.46 13.14
N VAL A 87 4.66 6.29 13.27
CA VAL A 87 4.77 7.75 13.16
C VAL A 87 5.65 8.33 14.28
N GLU A 88 5.52 7.82 15.50
CA GLU A 88 6.35 8.25 16.63
C GLU A 88 7.81 7.92 16.38
N GLN A 89 8.12 6.69 15.94
CA GLN A 89 9.48 6.29 15.57
C GLN A 89 10.08 7.20 14.49
N GLN A 90 9.33 7.49 13.42
CA GLN A 90 9.83 8.37 12.34
C GLN A 90 10.15 9.79 12.85
N ARG A 91 9.36 10.33 13.78
CA ARG A 91 9.62 11.65 14.38
C ARG A 91 10.87 11.66 15.25
N GLU A 92 11.17 10.56 15.92
CA GLU A 92 12.40 10.41 16.69
C GLU A 92 13.63 10.29 15.78
N GLU A 93 13.50 9.62 14.64
CA GLU A 93 14.59 9.50 13.64
C GLU A 93 14.90 10.84 12.94
N GLU A 94 13.93 11.74 12.82
CA GLU A 94 14.08 13.06 12.19
C GLU A 94 14.57 14.17 13.14
N ALA A 95 14.62 13.91 14.46
CA ALA A 95 14.97 14.88 15.50
C ALA A 95 16.48 14.94 15.83
#